data_AF-A0A4S5A394-F1
#
_entry.id   AF-A0A4S5A394-F1
#
_cell.length_a   1.000
_cell.length_b   1.000
_cell.length_c   1.000
_cell.angle_alpha   90.00
_cell.angle_beta   90.00
_cell.angle_gamma   90.00
#
_symmetry.space_group_name_H-M   'P 1'
#
loop_
_entity.id
_entity.type
_entity.pdbx_description
1 polymer ?
#
loop_
_entity_poly.entity_id
_entity_poly.type
_entity_poly.pdbx_seq_one_letter_code
_entity_poly.pdbx_strand_id
1 'polypeptide(L)'
;MAKKRKAWLHVGMPGAGDVIEPALAHHRDALVELGIASVAQSTAESFRAAVEITRSHREWGLRRGDVEGQWVRMVRRAERSRVDVAFSQPLLAAATAEQVALLADALVGYQVHVVVTTGLDDQSATIQRWAAAVRKPERLHVIETAGLEPKDVWKAFGRLAGFGTTSLALDAVPLAVPVCRSLPEALRELERLARRNASLEVRLEELDRKRRKLRRRLEEVA
;
A
#
# COMPACT_ATOMS: atom_id res chain seq x y z
N MET A 1 8.50 -19.76 -24.70
CA MET A 1 8.33 -19.65 -23.23
C MET A 1 7.10 -18.81 -22.95
N ALA A 2 6.20 -19.23 -22.07
CA ALA A 2 5.03 -18.42 -21.70
C ALA A 2 5.49 -17.09 -21.09
N LYS A 3 4.88 -15.97 -21.50
CA LYS A 3 5.18 -14.63 -20.98
C LYS A 3 4.88 -14.61 -19.48
N LYS A 4 5.88 -14.26 -18.64
CA LYS A 4 5.65 -14.05 -17.21
C LYS A 4 4.65 -12.89 -17.01
N ARG A 5 3.69 -13.07 -16.09
CA ARG A 5 2.81 -12.00 -15.62
C ARG A 5 3.62 -10.91 -14.94
N LYS A 6 3.12 -9.68 -14.93
CA LYS A 6 3.80 -8.53 -14.31
C LYS A 6 3.32 -8.31 -12.88
N ALA A 7 4.25 -7.87 -12.04
CA ALA A 7 3.94 -7.33 -10.71
C ALA A 7 4.36 -5.86 -10.68
N TRP A 8 3.40 -4.97 -10.49
CA TRP A 8 3.59 -3.52 -10.42
C TRP A 8 3.66 -3.09 -8.97
N LEU A 9 4.84 -2.64 -8.55
CA LEU A 9 5.09 -2.12 -7.22
C LEU A 9 5.14 -0.60 -7.30
N HIS A 10 4.21 0.07 -6.65
CA HIS A 10 4.23 1.51 -6.49
C HIS A 10 4.82 1.88 -5.12
N VAL A 11 5.86 2.70 -5.16
CA VAL A 11 6.42 3.40 -4.01
C VAL A 11 6.49 4.88 -4.35
N GLY A 12 6.34 5.75 -3.37
CA GLY A 12 6.19 7.17 -3.66
C GLY A 12 6.63 8.02 -2.50
N MET A 13 7.15 9.20 -2.83
CA MET A 13 7.25 10.27 -1.86
C MET A 13 5.82 10.74 -1.49
N PRO A 14 5.60 11.27 -0.28
CA PRO A 14 4.32 11.87 0.07
C PRO A 14 3.89 12.93 -0.95
N GLY A 15 2.63 12.87 -1.41
CA GLY A 15 2.12 13.77 -2.43
C GLY A 15 0.99 13.19 -3.28
N ALA A 16 0.85 13.68 -4.52
CA ALA A 16 -0.26 13.31 -5.40
C ALA A 16 -0.32 11.81 -5.74
N GLY A 17 0.80 11.07 -5.60
CA GLY A 17 0.87 9.62 -5.78
C GLY A 17 0.21 8.80 -4.67
N ASP A 18 -0.06 9.38 -3.51
CA ASP A 18 -0.66 8.68 -2.36
C ASP A 18 -2.04 8.12 -2.68
N VAL A 19 -2.70 8.64 -3.71
CA VAL A 19 -4.02 8.18 -4.16
C VAL A 19 -4.02 6.77 -4.78
N ILE A 20 -2.86 6.27 -5.24
CA ILE A 20 -2.77 4.98 -5.92
C ILE A 20 -3.12 3.82 -4.96
N GLU A 21 -2.68 3.89 -3.71
CA GLU A 21 -2.95 2.84 -2.71
C GLU A 21 -4.44 2.65 -2.40
N PRO A 22 -5.19 3.68 -1.98
CA PRO A 22 -6.62 3.53 -1.72
C PRO A 22 -7.41 3.26 -3.00
N ALA A 23 -7.00 3.80 -4.16
CA ALA A 23 -7.67 3.53 -5.43
C ALA A 23 -7.57 2.05 -5.83
N LEU A 24 -6.39 1.42 -5.72
CA LEU A 24 -6.20 -0.01 -5.98
C LEU A 24 -7.07 -0.88 -5.06
N ALA A 25 -7.11 -0.56 -3.76
CA ALA A 25 -7.89 -1.32 -2.78
C ALA A 25 -9.41 -1.16 -3.00
N HIS A 26 -9.85 0.05 -3.32
CA HIS A 26 -11.26 0.37 -3.56
C HIS A 26 -11.77 -0.31 -4.85
N HIS A 27 -11.01 -0.20 -5.94
CA HIS A 27 -11.38 -0.71 -7.27
C HIS A 27 -10.98 -2.18 -7.51
N ARG A 28 -10.58 -2.91 -6.47
CA ARG A 28 -9.97 -4.25 -6.59
C ARG A 28 -10.77 -5.24 -7.44
N ASP A 29 -12.10 -5.20 -7.36
CA ASP A 29 -12.97 -6.17 -8.03
C ASP A 29 -13.06 -5.84 -9.53
N ALA A 30 -13.24 -4.56 -9.87
CA ALA A 30 -13.23 -4.08 -11.25
C ALA A 30 -11.85 -4.21 -11.93
N LEU A 31 -10.76 -4.03 -11.18
CA LEU A 31 -9.40 -4.19 -11.70
C LEU A 31 -9.14 -5.62 -12.22
N VAL A 32 -9.69 -6.64 -11.55
CA VAL A 32 -9.52 -8.04 -11.97
C VAL A 32 -10.13 -8.28 -13.36
N GLU A 33 -11.28 -7.66 -13.65
CA GLU A 33 -11.92 -7.70 -14.97
C GLU A 33 -11.05 -7.04 -16.05
N LEU A 34 -10.22 -6.07 -15.67
CA LEU A 34 -9.24 -5.40 -16.53
C LEU A 34 -7.90 -6.15 -16.61
N GLY A 35 -7.79 -7.34 -16.03
CA GLY A 35 -6.59 -8.18 -16.11
C GLY A 35 -5.49 -7.78 -15.12
N ILE A 36 -5.83 -7.11 -14.01
CA ILE A 36 -4.88 -6.79 -12.94
C ILE A 36 -5.52 -6.95 -11.55
N ALA A 37 -4.84 -7.60 -10.61
CA ALA A 37 -5.35 -7.77 -9.25
C ALA A 37 -4.60 -6.86 -8.27
N SER A 38 -5.35 -6.13 -7.43
CA SER A 38 -4.75 -5.47 -6.27
C SER A 38 -4.30 -6.53 -5.26
N VAL A 39 -3.04 -6.46 -4.82
CA VAL A 39 -2.49 -7.37 -3.81
C VAL A 39 -3.14 -7.11 -2.44
N ALA A 40 -3.38 -5.84 -2.12
CA ALA A 40 -4.08 -5.41 -0.92
C ALA A 40 -5.59 -5.25 -1.18
N GLN A 41 -6.41 -5.76 -0.27
CA GLN A 41 -7.87 -5.57 -0.30
C GLN A 41 -8.32 -4.33 0.47
N SER A 42 -7.43 -3.77 1.30
CA SER A 42 -7.65 -2.53 2.05
C SER A 42 -6.34 -1.82 2.31
N THR A 43 -6.42 -0.52 2.62
CA THR A 43 -5.26 0.28 3.03
C THR A 43 -4.61 -0.23 4.32
N ALA A 44 -5.41 -0.83 5.21
CA ALA A 44 -4.92 -1.45 6.44
C ALA A 44 -4.03 -2.68 6.16
N GLU A 45 -4.34 -3.47 5.11
CA GLU A 45 -3.51 -4.61 4.73
C GLU A 45 -2.18 -4.15 4.11
N SER A 46 -2.20 -3.21 3.17
CA SER A 46 -0.98 -2.63 2.57
C SER A 46 -0.10 -1.99 3.62
N PHE A 47 -0.68 -1.25 4.57
CA PHE A 47 0.05 -0.68 5.70
C PHE A 47 0.76 -1.76 6.53
N ARG A 48 0.04 -2.79 6.99
CA ARG A 48 0.63 -3.87 7.81
C ARG A 48 1.72 -4.63 7.07
N ALA A 49 1.56 -4.86 5.77
CA ALA A 49 2.59 -5.48 4.95
C ALA A 49 3.86 -4.62 4.86
N ALA A 50 3.74 -3.29 4.72
CA ALA A 50 4.92 -2.43 4.76
C ALA A 50 5.57 -2.35 6.14
N VAL A 51 4.78 -2.35 7.22
CA VAL A 51 5.31 -2.41 8.59
C VAL A 51 6.04 -3.73 8.85
N GLU A 52 5.54 -4.84 8.30
CA GLU A 52 6.24 -6.13 8.33
C GLU A 52 7.59 -6.03 7.62
N ILE A 53 7.60 -5.59 6.36
CA ILE A 53 8.81 -5.54 5.52
C ILE A 53 9.86 -4.57 6.08
N THR A 54 9.43 -3.40 6.53
CA THR A 54 10.33 -2.39 7.12
C THR A 54 10.72 -2.73 8.56
N ARG A 55 10.13 -3.77 9.16
CA ARG A 55 10.31 -4.22 10.55
C ARG A 55 9.96 -3.16 11.59
N SER A 56 9.15 -2.17 11.23
CA SER A 56 8.84 -0.97 12.03
C SER A 56 7.68 -1.15 13.03
N HIS A 57 7.18 -2.37 13.24
CA HIS A 57 6.01 -2.65 14.10
C HIS A 57 6.02 -1.92 15.46
N ARG A 58 7.19 -1.83 16.13
CA ARG A 58 7.31 -1.12 17.42
C ARG A 58 7.08 0.39 17.31
N GLU A 59 7.54 1.01 16.23
CA GLU A 59 7.37 2.44 15.95
C GLU A 59 5.89 2.77 15.75
N TRP A 60 5.11 1.81 15.26
CA TRP A 60 3.66 1.91 15.05
C TRP A 60 2.83 1.37 16.22
N GLY A 61 3.44 1.03 17.36
CA GLY A 61 2.73 0.47 18.51
C GLY A 61 2.11 -0.91 18.28
N LEU A 62 2.52 -1.62 17.23
CA LEU A 62 2.03 -2.95 16.86
C LEU A 62 2.93 -4.04 17.44
N ARG A 63 2.34 -5.19 17.74
CA ARG A 63 3.12 -6.39 18.09
C ARG A 63 3.58 -7.07 16.82
N ARG A 64 4.70 -7.79 16.88
CA ARG A 64 5.21 -8.56 15.73
C ARG A 64 4.14 -9.48 15.13
N GLY A 65 3.40 -10.20 15.97
CA GLY A 65 2.32 -11.10 15.53
C GLY A 65 1.14 -10.41 14.83
N ASP A 66 1.00 -9.08 14.94
CA ASP A 66 -0.05 -8.33 14.26
C ASP A 66 0.30 -8.10 12.77
N VAL A 67 1.59 -8.19 12.39
CA VAL A 67 2.08 -7.92 11.03
C VAL A 67 2.80 -9.10 10.38
N GLU A 68 3.16 -10.13 11.13
CA GLU A 68 3.94 -11.26 10.61
C GLU A 68 3.19 -12.07 9.54
N GLY A 69 3.83 -12.25 8.38
CA GLY A 69 3.33 -13.02 7.25
C GLY A 69 2.25 -12.32 6.43
N GLN A 70 1.97 -11.03 6.65
CA GLN A 70 0.96 -10.29 5.90
C GLN A 70 1.31 -10.24 4.41
N TRP A 71 2.54 -9.86 4.08
CA TRP A 71 3.00 -9.73 2.69
C TRP A 71 2.82 -11.03 1.90
N VAL A 72 3.37 -12.14 2.40
CA VAL A 72 3.29 -13.45 1.72
C VAL A 72 1.85 -13.94 1.58
N ARG A 73 1.00 -13.72 2.60
CA ARG A 73 -0.43 -14.08 2.52
C ARG A 73 -1.15 -13.30 1.42
N MET A 74 -0.88 -12.00 1.31
CA MET A 74 -1.49 -11.14 0.30
C MET A 74 -1.03 -11.52 -1.11
N VAL A 75 0.27 -11.76 -1.31
CA VAL A 75 0.82 -12.22 -2.60
C VAL A 75 0.19 -13.55 -3.03
N ARG A 76 0.19 -14.56 -2.16
CA ARG A 76 -0.44 -15.87 -2.45
C ARG A 76 -1.93 -15.77 -2.77
N ARG A 77 -2.64 -14.80 -2.17
CA ARG A 77 -4.04 -14.53 -2.49
C ARG A 77 -4.17 -13.91 -3.87
N ALA A 78 -3.37 -12.90 -4.19
CA ALA A 78 -3.37 -12.24 -5.49
C ALA A 78 -2.99 -13.21 -6.62
N GLU A 79 -2.05 -14.13 -6.39
CA GLU A 79 -1.65 -15.16 -7.37
C GLU A 79 -2.80 -16.04 -7.86
N ARG A 80 -3.84 -16.26 -7.03
CA ARG A 80 -5.01 -17.05 -7.42
C ARG A 80 -5.84 -16.41 -8.53
N SER A 81 -5.73 -15.09 -8.71
CA SER A 81 -6.40 -14.37 -9.81
C SER A 81 -5.83 -14.71 -11.18
N ARG A 82 -4.60 -15.25 -11.25
CA ARG A 82 -3.89 -15.60 -12.49
C ARG A 82 -3.72 -14.44 -13.48
N VAL A 83 -3.82 -13.20 -13.02
CA VAL A 83 -3.60 -11.97 -13.79
C VAL A 83 -2.36 -11.21 -13.30
N ASP A 84 -2.02 -10.09 -13.95
CA ASP A 84 -0.98 -9.19 -13.46
C ASP A 84 -1.38 -8.68 -12.06
N VAL A 85 -0.42 -8.26 -11.24
CA VAL A 85 -0.71 -7.78 -9.87
C VAL A 85 -0.19 -6.37 -9.65
N ALA A 86 -0.87 -5.59 -8.83
CA ALA A 86 -0.44 -4.27 -8.40
C ALA A 86 -0.43 -4.17 -6.87
N PHE A 87 0.62 -3.58 -6.32
CA PHE A 87 0.72 -3.24 -4.91
C PHE A 87 1.27 -1.83 -4.78
N SER A 88 0.69 -1.04 -3.89
CA SER A 88 1.10 0.33 -3.63
C SER A 88 1.23 0.53 -2.14
N GLN A 89 2.35 1.09 -1.68
CA GLN A 89 2.50 1.52 -0.31
C GLN A 89 3.65 2.53 -0.17
N PRO A 90 3.35 3.84 -0.02
CA PRO A 90 4.36 4.90 0.14
C PRO A 90 5.39 4.66 1.24
N LEU A 91 5.03 4.02 2.36
CA LEU A 91 5.98 3.70 3.45
C LEU A 91 7.21 2.88 3.00
N LEU A 92 7.09 2.16 1.88
CA LEU A 92 8.19 1.37 1.33
C LEU A 92 9.24 2.21 0.58
N ALA A 93 9.01 3.51 0.38
CA ALA A 93 10.02 4.40 -0.17
C ALA A 93 11.29 4.44 0.71
N ALA A 94 11.13 4.35 2.03
CA ALA A 94 12.21 4.30 3.00
C ALA A 94 12.83 2.90 3.20
N ALA A 95 12.33 1.87 2.51
CA ALA A 95 12.83 0.51 2.67
C ALA A 95 14.32 0.39 2.28
N THR A 96 15.09 -0.36 3.05
CA THR A 96 16.50 -0.66 2.74
C THR A 96 16.60 -1.64 1.57
N ALA A 97 17.78 -1.74 0.95
CA ALA A 97 17.99 -2.68 -0.17
C ALA A 97 17.66 -4.13 0.19
N GLU A 98 17.98 -4.57 1.41
CA GLU A 98 17.65 -5.91 1.91
C GLU A 98 16.14 -6.12 2.07
N GLN A 99 15.42 -5.10 2.55
CA GLN A 99 13.97 -5.14 2.71
C GLN A 99 13.26 -5.16 1.35
N VAL A 100 13.77 -4.38 0.40
CA VAL A 100 13.30 -4.38 -0.99
C VAL A 100 13.52 -5.74 -1.64
N ALA A 101 14.70 -6.35 -1.46
CA ALA A 101 14.99 -7.69 -1.96
C ALA A 101 14.06 -8.74 -1.35
N LEU A 102 13.84 -8.71 -0.03
CA LEU A 102 12.90 -9.59 0.67
C LEU A 102 11.47 -9.48 0.12
N LEU A 103 11.01 -8.25 -0.13
CA LEU A 103 9.68 -8.02 -0.71
C LEU A 103 9.60 -8.61 -2.12
N ALA A 104 10.60 -8.35 -2.96
CA ALA A 104 10.65 -8.82 -4.35
C ALA A 104 10.77 -10.35 -4.46
N ASP A 105 11.38 -11.01 -3.49
CA ASP A 105 11.56 -12.47 -3.47
C ASP A 105 10.23 -13.23 -3.46
N ALA A 106 9.23 -12.69 -2.76
CA ALA A 106 7.87 -13.24 -2.78
C ALA A 106 7.21 -13.18 -4.17
N LEU A 107 7.75 -12.38 -5.10
CA LEU A 107 7.23 -12.16 -6.45
C LEU A 107 8.06 -12.86 -7.53
N VAL A 108 8.87 -13.87 -7.20
CA VAL A 108 9.76 -14.59 -8.15
C VAL A 108 9.03 -15.15 -9.40
N GLY A 109 7.73 -15.45 -9.27
CA GLY A 109 6.85 -15.88 -10.36
C GLY A 109 6.51 -14.78 -11.38
N TYR A 110 6.74 -13.51 -11.04
CA TYR A 110 6.37 -12.35 -11.82
C TYR A 110 7.58 -11.66 -12.46
N GLN A 111 7.29 -10.87 -13.49
CA GLN A 111 8.16 -9.80 -13.95
C GLN A 111 7.88 -8.57 -13.09
N VAL A 112 8.77 -8.28 -12.13
CA VAL A 112 8.63 -7.12 -11.25
C VAL A 112 8.93 -5.82 -12.02
N HIS A 113 7.99 -4.89 -11.95
CA HIS A 113 8.07 -3.51 -12.40
C HIS A 113 7.88 -2.62 -11.17
N VAL A 114 8.67 -1.56 -11.07
CA VAL A 114 8.58 -0.58 -9.98
C VAL A 114 8.20 0.76 -10.57
N VAL A 115 7.21 1.41 -9.97
CA VAL A 115 6.79 2.77 -10.27
C VAL A 115 7.13 3.62 -9.06
N VAL A 116 7.96 4.64 -9.26
CA VAL A 116 8.30 5.63 -8.24
C VAL A 116 7.52 6.91 -8.56
N THR A 117 6.62 7.34 -7.68
CA THR A 117 6.09 8.71 -7.77
C THR A 117 7.00 9.68 -7.03
N THR A 118 7.25 10.80 -7.67
CA THR A 118 7.99 11.91 -7.06
C THR A 118 7.12 12.63 -6.03
N GLY A 119 7.68 13.61 -5.34
CA GLY A 119 6.95 14.37 -4.34
C GLY A 119 7.77 15.55 -3.84
N LEU A 120 7.56 15.90 -2.57
CA LEU A 120 8.20 17.08 -1.97
C LEU A 120 9.68 16.86 -1.59
N ASP A 121 10.13 15.60 -1.55
CA ASP A 121 11.45 15.19 -1.06
C ASP A 121 12.38 14.68 -2.18
N ASP A 122 13.68 14.60 -1.89
CA ASP A 122 14.67 13.99 -2.81
C ASP A 122 14.46 12.48 -2.95
N GLN A 123 14.02 12.10 -4.15
CA GLN A 123 13.74 10.73 -4.56
C GLN A 123 14.96 9.91 -4.98
N SER A 124 16.14 10.53 -5.14
CA SER A 124 17.30 9.89 -5.79
C SER A 124 17.71 8.59 -5.09
N ALA A 125 17.76 8.60 -3.76
CA ALA A 125 18.11 7.43 -2.97
C ALA A 125 17.05 6.32 -3.08
N THR A 126 15.77 6.68 -3.16
CA THR A 126 14.65 5.74 -3.35
C THR A 126 14.74 5.06 -4.71
N ILE A 127 14.95 5.84 -5.77
CA ILE A 127 15.14 5.34 -7.14
C ILE A 127 16.29 4.33 -7.18
N GLN A 128 17.44 4.66 -6.58
CA GLN A 128 18.61 3.77 -6.55
C GLN A 128 18.31 2.43 -5.84
N ARG A 129 17.68 2.47 -4.66
CA ARG A 129 17.34 1.24 -3.91
C ARG A 129 16.38 0.34 -4.70
N TRP A 130 15.38 0.94 -5.34
CA TRP A 130 14.37 0.21 -6.09
C TRP A 130 14.82 -0.22 -7.49
N ALA A 131 15.78 0.49 -8.10
CA ALA A 131 16.42 0.05 -9.34
C ALA A 131 17.11 -1.31 -9.17
N ALA A 132 17.74 -1.56 -8.02
CA ALA A 132 18.39 -2.83 -7.73
C ALA A 132 17.40 -4.01 -7.60
N ALA A 133 16.12 -3.72 -7.30
CA ALA A 133 15.06 -4.72 -7.20
C ALA A 133 14.63 -5.28 -8.56
N VAL A 134 14.83 -4.49 -9.63
CA VAL A 134 14.41 -4.86 -10.97
C VAL A 134 15.57 -5.40 -11.78
N ARG A 135 15.33 -6.51 -12.50
CA ARG A 135 16.38 -7.15 -13.31
C ARG A 135 16.80 -6.35 -14.55
N LYS A 136 15.98 -5.39 -14.99
CA LYS A 136 16.21 -4.61 -16.20
C LYS A 136 15.82 -3.14 -15.96
N PRO A 137 16.61 -2.16 -16.44
CA PRO A 137 16.31 -0.74 -16.25
C PRO A 137 14.92 -0.33 -16.73
N GLU A 138 14.44 -0.88 -17.86
CA GLU A 138 13.12 -0.56 -18.43
C GLU A 138 11.92 -0.96 -17.54
N ARG A 139 12.19 -1.63 -16.42
CA ARG A 139 11.17 -2.04 -15.43
C ARG A 139 11.04 -1.06 -14.27
N LEU A 140 11.93 -0.07 -14.18
CA LEU A 140 11.79 1.06 -13.28
C LEU A 140 11.14 2.21 -14.03
N HIS A 141 10.08 2.76 -13.45
CA HIS A 141 9.28 3.85 -14.01
C HIS A 141 9.26 4.98 -12.99
N VAL A 142 9.39 6.22 -13.44
CA VAL A 142 9.26 7.40 -12.58
C VAL A 142 8.09 8.23 -13.09
N ILE A 143 7.17 8.58 -12.20
CA ILE A 143 6.08 9.51 -12.48
C ILE A 143 6.40 10.81 -11.75
N GLU A 144 6.78 11.83 -12.52
CA GLU A 144 6.96 13.19 -12.02
C GLU A 144 5.60 13.79 -11.63
N THR A 145 5.37 14.04 -10.35
CA THR A 145 4.08 14.51 -9.82
C THR A 145 4.01 16.02 -9.64
N ALA A 146 5.10 16.76 -9.87
CA ALA A 146 5.11 18.21 -9.73
C ALA A 146 4.04 18.86 -10.62
N GLY A 147 3.10 19.55 -10.01
CA GLY A 147 1.98 20.20 -10.71
C GLY A 147 0.89 19.25 -11.25
N LEU A 148 0.95 17.94 -10.92
CA LEU A 148 -0.10 16.99 -11.25
C LEU A 148 -1.16 16.90 -10.16
N GLU A 149 -2.42 16.82 -10.56
CA GLU A 149 -3.51 16.44 -9.68
C GLU A 149 -3.50 14.91 -9.46
N PRO A 150 -4.05 14.41 -8.33
CA PRO A 150 -4.11 12.98 -8.04
C PRO A 150 -4.72 12.12 -9.17
N LYS A 151 -5.73 12.65 -9.87
CA LYS A 151 -6.36 11.99 -11.03
C LYS A 151 -5.40 11.77 -12.20
N ASP A 152 -4.45 12.68 -12.40
CA ASP A 152 -3.48 12.60 -13.49
C ASP A 152 -2.39 11.57 -13.16
N VAL A 153 -2.00 11.50 -11.88
CA VAL A 153 -1.09 10.46 -11.38
C VAL A 153 -1.73 9.07 -11.48
N TRP A 154 -3.00 8.93 -11.08
CA TRP A 154 -3.75 7.68 -11.24
C TRP A 154 -3.85 7.24 -12.71
N LYS A 155 -4.14 8.18 -13.62
CA LYS A 155 -4.16 7.91 -15.07
C LYS A 155 -2.77 7.52 -15.61
N ALA A 156 -1.70 8.16 -15.13
CA ALA A 156 -0.34 7.80 -15.51
C ALA A 156 0.02 6.38 -15.04
N PHE A 157 -0.29 6.04 -13.79
CA PHE A 157 -0.11 4.69 -13.26
C PHE A 157 -0.91 3.64 -14.04
N GLY A 158 -2.20 3.90 -14.31
CA GLY A 158 -3.04 3.00 -15.10
C GLY A 158 -2.49 2.73 -16.50
N ARG A 159 -1.98 3.76 -17.19
CA ARG A 159 -1.33 3.60 -18.50
C ARG A 159 -0.10 2.70 -18.44
N LEU A 160 0.74 2.83 -17.41
CA LEU A 160 1.91 1.95 -17.23
C LEU A 160 1.47 0.51 -16.96
N ALA A 161 0.54 0.33 -16.03
CA ALA A 161 0.04 -0.96 -15.58
C ALA A 161 -0.82 -1.68 -16.63
N GLY A 162 -1.38 -0.95 -17.60
CA GLY A 162 -2.15 -1.49 -18.72
C GLY A 162 -3.65 -1.49 -18.52
N PHE A 163 -4.21 -0.61 -17.67
CA PHE A 163 -5.65 -0.48 -17.45
C PHE A 163 -6.15 0.96 -17.64
N GLY A 164 -7.42 1.10 -18.04
CA GLY A 164 -8.08 2.39 -18.19
C GLY A 164 -8.66 2.90 -16.88
N THR A 165 -8.61 4.21 -16.64
CA THR A 165 -9.10 4.83 -15.39
C THR A 165 -10.47 5.50 -15.52
N THR A 166 -11.08 5.53 -16.71
CA THR A 166 -12.37 6.21 -16.95
C THR A 166 -13.48 5.67 -16.06
N SER A 167 -13.57 4.35 -15.90
CA SER A 167 -14.55 3.69 -15.03
C SER A 167 -14.05 3.48 -13.60
N LEU A 168 -12.81 3.89 -13.30
CA LEU A 168 -12.15 3.74 -12.00
C LEU A 168 -11.86 5.13 -11.41
N ALA A 169 -12.90 5.95 -11.32
CA ALA A 169 -12.77 7.33 -10.89
C ALA A 169 -12.41 7.45 -9.39
N LEU A 170 -11.76 8.55 -9.03
CA LEU A 170 -11.24 8.80 -7.67
C LEU A 170 -12.25 9.48 -6.74
N ASP A 171 -13.31 10.06 -7.30
CA ASP A 171 -14.41 10.69 -6.56
C ASP A 171 -15.14 9.72 -5.63
N ALA A 172 -15.24 8.44 -6.02
CA ALA A 172 -15.81 7.36 -5.21
C ALA A 172 -14.83 6.80 -4.16
N VAL A 173 -13.53 7.12 -4.26
CA VAL A 173 -12.50 6.57 -3.37
C VAL A 173 -12.50 7.35 -2.06
N PRO A 174 -12.76 6.71 -0.90
CA PRO A 174 -12.73 7.40 0.38
C PRO A 174 -11.33 7.94 0.66
N LEU A 175 -11.20 9.25 0.84
CA LEU A 175 -9.97 9.87 1.30
C LEU A 175 -9.74 9.53 2.77
N ALA A 176 -8.53 9.09 3.11
CA ALA A 176 -8.15 8.84 4.50
C ALA A 176 -8.08 10.14 5.32
N VAL A 177 -7.68 11.24 4.69
CA VAL A 177 -7.60 12.59 5.28
C VAL A 177 -8.19 13.59 4.27
N PRO A 178 -9.03 14.54 4.69
CA PRO A 178 -9.54 15.59 3.80
C PRO A 178 -8.41 16.52 3.34
N VAL A 179 -8.54 17.04 2.12
CA VAL A 179 -7.59 18.04 1.58
C VAL A 179 -7.76 19.36 2.33
N CYS A 180 -6.77 19.71 3.15
CA CYS A 180 -6.74 20.97 3.88
C CYS A 180 -6.14 22.07 2.99
N ARG A 181 -6.84 23.19 2.80
CA ARG A 181 -6.40 24.30 1.95
C ARG A 181 -5.64 25.39 2.71
N SER A 182 -5.59 25.27 4.04
CA SER A 182 -4.91 26.23 4.90
C SER A 182 -4.28 25.57 6.11
N LEU A 183 -3.23 26.18 6.67
CA LEU A 183 -2.58 25.70 7.89
C LEU A 183 -3.55 25.60 9.09
N PRO A 184 -4.43 26.59 9.36
CA PRO A 184 -5.40 26.45 10.45
C PRO A 184 -6.39 25.31 10.26
N GLU A 185 -6.77 25.00 9.01
CA GLU A 185 -7.61 23.84 8.70
C GLU A 185 -6.86 22.53 8.95
N ALA A 186 -5.60 22.44 8.51
CA ALA A 186 -4.75 21.28 8.75
C ALA A 186 -4.53 21.03 10.26
N LEU A 187 -4.30 22.08 11.06
CA LEU A 187 -4.16 21.96 12.51
C LEU A 187 -5.44 21.42 13.17
N ARG A 188 -6.61 21.91 12.76
CA ARG A 188 -7.90 21.39 13.26
C ARG A 188 -8.12 19.93 12.90
N GLU A 189 -7.76 19.53 11.67
CA GLU A 189 -7.90 18.13 11.27
C GLU A 189 -6.90 17.24 12.02
N LEU A 190 -5.67 17.69 12.26
CA LEU A 190 -4.69 16.99 13.11
C LEU A 190 -5.22 16.78 14.53
N GLU A 191 -5.79 17.81 15.15
CA GLU A 191 -6.42 17.68 16.48
C GLU A 191 -7.58 16.68 16.47
N ARG A 192 -8.43 16.72 15.44
CA ARG A 192 -9.56 15.80 15.29
C ARG A 192 -9.07 14.36 15.15
N LEU A 193 -8.06 14.12 14.32
CA LEU A 193 -7.45 12.81 14.13
C LEU A 193 -6.79 12.31 15.42
N ALA A 194 -6.09 13.17 16.15
CA ALA A 194 -5.51 12.82 17.45
C ALA A 194 -6.58 12.39 18.45
N ARG A 195 -7.69 13.12 18.57
CA ARG A 195 -8.82 12.75 19.43
C ARG A 195 -9.46 11.43 19.00
N ARG A 196 -9.61 11.22 17.70
CA ARG A 196 -10.18 9.98 17.15
C ARG A 196 -9.26 8.78 17.44
N ASN A 197 -7.95 8.94 17.28
CA ASN A 197 -6.97 7.90 17.60
C ASN A 197 -7.02 7.52 19.09
N ALA A 198 -7.04 8.50 19.99
CA ALA A 198 -7.19 8.24 21.42
C ALA A 198 -8.49 7.48 21.76
N SER A 199 -9.61 7.82 21.10
CA SER A 199 -10.87 7.07 21.25
C SER A 199 -10.79 5.64 20.72
N LEU A 200 -10.09 5.42 19.61
CA LEU A 200 -9.87 4.09 19.03
C LEU A 200 -8.99 3.22 19.93
N GLU A 201 -7.96 3.79 20.56
CA GLU A 201 -7.11 3.09 21.51
C GLU A 201 -7.93 2.54 22.70
N VAL A 202 -8.79 3.37 23.29
CA VAL A 202 -9.70 2.93 24.37
C VAL A 202 -10.60 1.79 23.88
N ARG A 203 -11.18 1.91 22.69
CA ARG A 203 -12.07 0.88 22.13
C ARG A 203 -11.33 -0.42 21.82
N LEU A 204 -10.08 -0.34 21.38
CA LEU A 204 -9.22 -1.50 21.16
C LEU A 204 -8.94 -2.23 22.48
N GLU A 205 -8.62 -1.51 23.56
CA GLU A 205 -8.46 -2.12 24.88
C GLU A 205 -9.71 -2.85 25.35
N GLU A 206 -10.88 -2.24 25.17
CA GLU A 206 -12.16 -2.87 25.52
C GLU A 206 -12.39 -4.17 24.75
N LEU A 207 -12.15 -4.16 23.44
CA LEU A 207 -12.27 -5.34 22.59
C LEU A 207 -11.26 -6.42 22.99
N ASP A 208 -10.04 -6.04 23.34
CA ASP A 208 -9.01 -6.98 23.80
C ASP A 208 -9.39 -7.61 25.16
N ARG A 209 -9.95 -6.83 26.08
CA ARG A 209 -10.50 -7.34 27.35
C ARG A 209 -11.65 -8.32 27.10
N LYS A 210 -12.58 -7.98 26.19
CA LYS A 210 -13.69 -8.86 25.79
C LYS A 210 -13.18 -10.16 25.16
N ARG A 211 -12.22 -10.08 24.24
CA ARG A 211 -11.60 -11.25 23.60
C ARG A 211 -10.96 -12.19 24.63
N ARG A 212 -10.21 -11.66 25.60
CA ARG A 212 -9.59 -12.46 26.67
C ARG A 212 -10.65 -13.17 27.53
N LYS A 213 -11.75 -12.48 27.87
CA LYS A 213 -12.87 -13.08 28.62
C LYS A 213 -13.54 -14.22 27.84
N LEU A 214 -13.83 -14.01 26.56
CA LEU A 214 -14.43 -15.03 25.70
C LEU A 214 -13.53 -16.25 25.55
N ARG A 215 -12.22 -16.04 25.37
CA ARG A 215 -11.25 -17.14 25.28
C ARG A 215 -11.23 -18.01 26.54
N ARG A 216 -11.20 -17.40 27.73
CA ARG A 216 -11.27 -18.14 29.01
C ARG A 216 -12.55 -18.97 29.12
N ARG A 217 -13.70 -18.39 28.75
CA ARG A 217 -14.98 -19.12 28.76
C ARG A 217 -15.00 -20.30 27.79
N LEU A 218 -14.38 -20.16 26.62
CA LEU A 218 -14.26 -21.27 25.66
C LEU A 218 -13.35 -22.39 26.20
N GLU A 219 -12.29 -22.04 26.91
CA GLU A 219 -11.38 -23.00 27.56
C GLU A 219 -12.03 -23.70 28.77
N GLU A 220 -13.01 -23.07 29.45
CA GLU A 220 -13.78 -23.68 30.55
C GLU A 220 -14.90 -24.63 30.07
N VAL A 221 -15.34 -24.50 28.81
CA VAL A 221 -16.44 -25.28 28.21
C VAL A 221 -15.91 -26.45 27.35
N ALA A 222 -14.62 -26.43 27.00
CA ALA A 222 -13.92 -27.48 26.25
C ALA A 222 -13.27 -28.51 27.18
#